data_AF-A0A1Q8B5I5-F1
#
_entry.id   AF-A0A1Q8B5I5-F1
#
_cell.length_a   1.000
_cell.length_b   1.000
_cell.length_c   1.000
_cell.angle_alpha   90.00
_cell.angle_beta   90.00
_cell.angle_gamma   90.00
#
_symmetry.space_group_name_H-M   'P 1'
#
loop_
_entity.id
_entity.type
_entity.pdbx_description
1 polymer ?
#
loop_
_entity_poly.entity_id
_entity_poly.type
_entity_poly.pdbx_seq_one_letter_code
_entity_poly.pdbx_strand_id
1 'polypeptide(L)'
;MRNGWQAGLLLSVIVGVIPPAFYPAEILPSNVLPIAYLMPTTHASLILRGFMGQTPELAYWSPAFGWTMLGVSLVVALLVMFRLARWRQP
;
A
#
# COMPACT_ATOMS: atom_id res chain seq x y z
N MET A 1 21.98 -14.71 -9.25
CA MET A 1 20.90 -14.08 -8.46
C MET A 1 21.22 -14.09 -6.96
N ARG A 2 22.36 -13.53 -6.53
CA ARG A 2 22.87 -13.70 -5.14
C ARG A 2 22.04 -12.96 -4.07
N ASN A 3 21.40 -11.84 -4.43
CA ASN A 3 20.68 -10.98 -3.47
C ASN A 3 19.14 -11.09 -3.59
N GLY A 4 18.62 -11.97 -4.46
CA GLY A 4 17.16 -12.07 -4.73
C GLY A 4 16.35 -12.43 -3.48
N TRP A 5 16.90 -13.31 -2.64
CA TRP A 5 16.31 -13.70 -1.37
C TRP A 5 16.24 -12.54 -0.36
N GLN A 6 17.33 -11.77 -0.24
CA GLN A 6 17.38 -10.62 0.68
C GLN A 6 16.48 -9.47 0.22
N ALA A 7 16.42 -9.22 -1.10
CA ALA A 7 15.50 -8.24 -1.67
C ALA A 7 14.03 -8.62 -1.43
N GLY A 8 13.71 -9.92 -1.53
CA GLY A 8 12.37 -10.44 -1.22
C GLY A 8 11.97 -10.20 0.24
N LEU A 9 12.87 -10.50 1.19
CA LEU A 9 12.61 -10.28 2.62
C LEU A 9 12.43 -8.79 2.96
N LEU A 10 13.27 -7.90 2.39
CA LEU A 10 13.11 -6.46 2.55
C LEU A 10 11.77 -5.97 2.00
N LEU A 11 11.37 -6.46 0.82
CA LEU A 11 10.08 -6.14 0.23
C LEU A 11 8.93 -6.62 1.11
N SER A 12 9.02 -7.83 1.68
CA SER A 12 8.01 -8.38 2.59
C SER A 12 7.87 -7.53 3.87
N VAL A 13 8.95 -7.01 4.43
CA VAL A 13 8.89 -6.09 5.58
C VAL A 13 8.25 -4.77 5.18
N ILE A 14 8.65 -4.20 4.05
CA ILE A 14 8.10 -2.92 3.55
C ILE A 14 6.61 -3.05 3.24
N VAL A 15 6.15 -4.19 2.73
CA VAL A 15 4.74 -4.43 2.38
C VAL A 15 3.92 -4.95 3.56
N GLY A 16 4.54 -5.65 4.51
CA GLY A 16 3.86 -6.28 5.63
C GLY A 16 3.84 -5.48 6.92
N VAL A 17 4.85 -4.65 7.18
CA VAL A 17 5.01 -3.93 8.45
C VAL A 17 4.63 -2.45 8.32
N ILE A 18 5.03 -1.79 7.22
CA ILE A 18 4.76 -0.36 7.05
C ILE A 18 3.27 -0.07 6.81
N PRO A 19 2.56 -0.83 5.96
CA PRO A 19 1.13 -0.66 5.79
C PRO A 19 0.41 -1.32 6.97
N PRO A 20 -0.62 -0.69 7.54
CA PRO A 20 -1.48 -1.29 8.55
C PRO A 20 -2.43 -2.32 7.93
N ALA A 21 -1.88 -3.23 7.12
CA ALA A 21 -2.61 -4.33 6.49
C ALA A 21 -2.93 -5.45 7.50
N PHE A 22 -2.05 -5.64 8.48
CA PHE A 22 -2.12 -6.72 9.46
C PHE A 22 -2.30 -6.23 10.90
N TYR A 23 -2.44 -4.93 11.11
CA TYR A 23 -2.68 -4.32 12.42
C TYR A 23 -3.56 -3.07 12.31
N PRO A 24 -4.22 -2.64 13.39
CA PRO A 24 -5.05 -1.43 13.38
C PRO A 24 -4.20 -0.17 13.14
N ALA A 25 -4.54 0.59 12.10
CA ALA A 25 -3.90 1.87 11.76
C ALA A 25 -4.07 2.94 12.87
N GLU A 26 -5.07 2.77 13.72
CA GLU A 26 -5.45 3.64 14.82
C GLU A 26 -4.37 3.72 15.92
N ILE A 27 -3.45 2.75 15.97
CA ILE A 27 -2.33 2.71 16.92
C ILE A 27 -1.16 3.59 16.42
N LEU A 28 -1.13 3.92 15.12
CA LEU A 28 -0.06 4.74 14.57
C LEU A 28 -0.14 6.17 15.10
N PRO A 29 0.99 6.78 15.49
CA PRO A 29 1.00 8.16 15.90
C PRO A 29 0.66 9.06 14.70
N SER A 30 0.01 10.19 14.98
CA SER A 30 -0.56 11.10 13.96
C SER A 30 0.45 11.64 12.95
N ASN A 31 1.73 11.70 13.31
CA ASN A 31 2.83 12.11 12.43
C ASN A 31 3.27 11.01 11.44
N VAL A 32 3.03 9.73 11.77
CA VAL A 32 3.41 8.57 10.92
C VAL A 32 2.26 8.17 9.99
N LEU A 33 1.02 8.44 10.40
CA LEU A 33 -0.18 8.11 9.64
C LEU A 33 -0.16 8.61 8.18
N PRO A 34 0.31 9.83 7.85
CA PRO A 34 0.41 10.29 6.46
C PRO A 34 1.40 9.47 5.63
N ILE A 35 2.49 8.98 6.24
CA ILE A 35 3.49 8.13 5.56
C ILE A 35 2.86 6.78 5.24
N ALA A 36 2.08 6.22 6.17
CA ALA A 36 1.34 4.99 5.92
C ALA A 36 0.35 5.14 4.74
N TYR A 37 -0.26 6.31 4.56
CA TYR A 37 -1.14 6.59 3.42
C TYR A 37 -0.42 6.69 2.06
N LEU A 38 0.90 6.72 2.01
CA LEU A 38 1.60 6.62 0.73
C LEU A 38 1.54 5.19 0.15
N MET A 39 1.26 4.20 0.99
CA MET A 39 1.23 2.80 0.56
C MET A 39 -0.15 2.43 0.02
N PRO A 40 -0.26 1.88 -1.21
CA PRO A 40 -1.55 1.46 -1.77
C PRO A 40 -2.21 0.35 -0.93
N THR A 41 -1.42 -0.51 -0.29
CA THR A 41 -1.90 -1.58 0.58
C THR A 41 -2.59 -1.06 1.84
N THR A 42 -2.22 0.13 2.33
CA THR A 42 -2.94 0.80 3.43
C THR A 42 -4.38 1.07 3.04
N HIS A 43 -4.61 1.70 1.90
CA HIS A 43 -5.97 2.01 1.43
C HIS A 43 -6.79 0.75 1.15
N ALA A 44 -6.18 -0.28 0.55
CA ALA A 44 -6.84 -1.56 0.31
C ALA A 44 -7.30 -2.22 1.61
N SER A 45 -6.44 -2.26 2.63
CA SER A 45 -6.78 -2.87 3.92
C SER A 45 -7.88 -2.12 4.66
N LEU A 46 -7.86 -0.78 4.64
CA LEU A 46 -8.89 0.05 5.30
C LEU A 46 -10.25 -0.08 4.62
N ILE A 47 -10.28 -0.15 3.29
CA ILE A 47 -11.50 -0.42 2.52
C ILE A 47 -12.05 -1.82 2.86
N LEU A 48 -11.19 -2.84 2.90
CA LEU A 48 -11.57 -4.21 3.23
C LEU A 48 -12.16 -4.31 4.66
N ARG A 49 -11.54 -3.64 5.64
CA ARG A 49 -12.07 -3.52 7.00
C ARG A 49 -13.45 -2.87 7.01
N GLY A 50 -13.65 -1.83 6.21
CA GLY A 50 -14.97 -1.21 5.99
C GLY A 50 -16.03 -2.20 5.51
N PHE A 51 -15.70 -3.07 4.56
CA PHE A 51 -16.60 -4.14 4.10
C PHE A 51 -16.86 -5.22 5.15
N MET A 52 -15.93 -5.43 6.08
CA MET A 52 -16.09 -6.34 7.23
C MET A 52 -16.88 -5.71 8.39
N GLY A 53 -17.45 -4.52 8.21
CA GLY A 53 -18.23 -3.82 9.23
C GLY A 53 -17.39 -3.06 10.26
N GLN A 54 -16.07 -2.94 10.04
CA GLN A 54 -15.20 -2.11 10.85
C GLN A 54 -14.99 -0.77 10.14
N THR A 55 -15.61 0.30 10.63
CA THR A 55 -15.41 1.65 10.09
C THR A 55 -14.13 2.24 10.65
N PRO A 56 -13.06 2.43 9.85
CA PRO A 56 -11.83 3.01 10.36
C PRO A 56 -12.04 4.51 10.63
N GLU A 57 -11.86 4.93 11.87
CA GLU A 57 -11.90 6.34 12.26
C GLU A 57 -10.48 6.89 12.27
N LEU A 58 -10.03 7.38 11.12
CA LEU A 58 -8.68 7.91 10.96
C LEU A 58 -8.73 9.34 10.42
N ALA A 59 -7.84 10.19 10.93
CA ALA A 59 -7.74 11.57 10.48
C ALA A 59 -7.36 11.63 8.98
N TYR A 60 -8.04 12.51 8.24
CA TYR A 60 -7.77 12.79 6.82
C TYR A 60 -7.98 11.60 5.86
N TRP A 61 -8.67 10.55 6.29
CA TRP A 61 -8.99 9.40 5.45
C TRP A 61 -10.50 9.24 5.25
N SER A 62 -10.89 8.83 4.05
CA SER A 62 -12.26 8.43 3.72
C SER A 62 -12.23 7.28 2.71
N PRO A 63 -13.31 6.48 2.59
CA PRO A 63 -13.38 5.43 1.58
C PRO A 63 -13.18 5.96 0.15
N ALA A 64 -13.75 7.14 -0.15
CA ALA A 64 -13.56 7.79 -1.44
C ALA A 64 -12.09 8.14 -1.70
N PHE A 65 -11.42 8.74 -0.71
CA PHE A 65 -9.98 9.03 -0.79
C PHE A 65 -9.15 7.75 -0.99
N GLY A 66 -9.49 6.67 -0.29
CA GLY A 66 -8.83 5.38 -0.46
C GLY A 66 -8.93 4.82 -1.87
N TRP A 67 -10.12 4.83 -2.47
CA TRP A 67 -10.31 4.41 -3.86
C TRP A 67 -9.55 5.29 -4.85
N THR A 68 -9.53 6.61 -4.62
CA THR A 68 -8.74 7.53 -5.45
C THR A 68 -7.25 7.20 -5.38
N MET A 69 -6.69 6.99 -4.19
CA MET A 69 -5.28 6.65 -4.02
C MET A 69 -4.92 5.30 -4.67
N LEU A 70 -5.81 4.30 -4.61
CA LEU A 70 -5.64 3.04 -5.34
C LEU A 70 -5.63 3.27 -6.86
N GLY A 71 -6.55 4.08 -7.38
CA GLY A 71 -6.58 4.45 -8.80
C GLY A 71 -5.31 5.17 -9.25
N VAL A 72 -4.83 6.14 -8.47
CA VAL A 72 -3.55 6.83 -8.73
C VAL A 72 -2.38 5.85 -8.73
N SER A 73 -2.32 4.97 -7.72
CA SER A 73 -1.26 3.96 -7.61
C SER A 73 -1.25 3.01 -8.81
N LEU A 74 -2.42 2.60 -9.28
CA LEU A 74 -2.55 1.78 -10.48
C LEU A 74 -2.03 2.51 -11.72
N VAL A 75 -2.43 3.76 -11.94
CA VAL A 75 -1.96 4.57 -13.07
C VAL A 75 -0.43 4.70 -13.04
N VAL A 76 0.14 5.01 -11.87
CA VAL A 76 1.60 5.10 -11.70
C VAL A 76 2.27 3.77 -12.02
N ALA A 77 1.78 2.66 -11.47
CA ALA A 77 2.33 1.33 -11.72
C ALA A 77 2.28 0.97 -13.21
N LEU A 78 1.16 1.25 -13.89
CA LEU A 78 1.02 1.03 -15.33
C LEU A 78 2.01 1.89 -16.12
N LEU A 79 2.15 3.18 -15.81
CA LEU A 79 3.11 4.06 -16.48
C LEU A 79 4.56 3.60 -16.30
N VAL A 80 4.92 3.12 -15.11
CA VAL A 80 6.23 2.54 -14.81
C VAL A 80 6.43 1.26 -15.62
N MET A 81 5.43 0.37 -15.59
CA MET A 81 5.46 -0.89 -16.32
C MET A 81 5.58 -0.65 -17.83
N PHE A 82 4.78 0.24 -18.43
CA PHE A 82 4.88 0.56 -19.86
C PHE A 82 6.26 1.10 -20.26
N ARG A 83 6.95 1.84 -19.38
CA ARG A 83 8.31 2.34 -19.66
C ARG A 83 9.40 1.31 -19.45
N LEU A 84 9.27 0.45 -18.43
CA LEU A 84 10.33 -0.46 -18.00
C LEU A 84 10.14 -1.90 -18.48
N ALA A 85 8.95 -2.27 -18.94
CA ALA A 85 8.65 -3.57 -19.54
C ALA A 85 9.28 -3.65 -20.93
N ARG A 86 10.61 -3.69 -20.96
CA ARG A 86 11.35 -4.24 -22.08
C ARG A 86 11.22 -5.75 -21.95
N TRP A 87 10.51 -6.37 -22.90
CA TRP A 87 10.48 -7.81 -23.04
C TRP A 87 11.93 -8.30 -23.07
N ARG A 88 12.35 -9.00 -22.02
CA ARG A 88 13.61 -9.74 -22.06
C ARG A 88 13.31 -10.92 -22.97
N GLN A 89 13.66 -10.80 -24.25
CA GLN A 89 13.66 -11.94 -25.15
C GLN A 89 14.57 -13.02 -24.52
N PRO A 90 14.16 -14.31 -24.54
CA PRO A 90 15.07 -15.39 -24.18
C PRO A 90 16.27 -15.46 -25.11
#